data_AF-A0A2R7Z0Y8-F1
#
_entry.id   AF-A0A2R7Z0Y8-F1
#
_cell.length_a   1.000
_cell.length_b   1.000
_cell.length_c   1.000
_cell.angle_alpha   90.00
_cell.angle_beta   90.00
_cell.angle_gamma   90.00
#
_symmetry.space_group_name_H-M   'P 1'
#
loop_
_entity.id
_entity.type
_entity.pdbx_description
1 polymer ?
#
loop_
_entity_poly.entity_id
_entity_poly.type
_entity_poly.pdbx_seq_one_letter_code
_entity_poly.pdbx_strand_id
1 'polypeptide(L)'
;MSNPTTPRARAREQTMRDIVRVGRTHLATDGAAALSLRAIARDIGLVSSAVYRYVESRDELLTLLVIDGYDELGDAVDAAVAVVPEGDHAGRLRAVGRAVRAWALAEPATYALLFGSPVPGYHAPSERTTGPGTRVIGALIAIWEAAWLDGSLRVDEGAIAPRRLSRDLARIRREAGITAPDALVARGMLMWAAVFGCISFEVFGQYGADTLTQPGDLFEHHLRVLEEVVGLG
;
A
#
# COMPACT_ATOMS: atom_id res chain seq x y z
N MET A 1 -5.52 20.14 -23.00
CA MET A 1 -5.10 21.50 -22.60
C MET A 1 -5.79 21.85 -21.29
N SER A 2 -5.11 21.67 -20.16
CA SER A 2 -5.67 21.97 -18.84
C SER A 2 -5.71 23.47 -18.62
N ASN A 3 -6.89 24.01 -18.28
CA ASN A 3 -7.07 25.43 -17.96
C ASN A 3 -6.17 25.83 -16.78
N PRO A 4 -5.48 26.99 -16.81
CA PRO A 4 -4.64 27.41 -15.69
C PRO A 4 -5.48 27.57 -14.42
N THR A 5 -5.11 26.85 -13.37
CA THR A 5 -5.76 26.92 -12.05
C THR A 5 -5.72 28.35 -11.52
N THR A 6 -6.89 28.88 -11.16
CA THR A 6 -7.01 30.24 -10.61
C THR A 6 -6.23 30.37 -9.29
N PRO A 7 -5.77 31.58 -8.90
CA PRO A 7 -5.09 31.79 -7.62
C PRO A 7 -5.86 31.27 -6.41
N ARG A 8 -7.20 31.35 -6.44
CA ARG A 8 -8.09 30.81 -5.40
C ARG A 8 -8.06 29.27 -5.34
N ALA A 9 -8.04 28.61 -6.51
CA ALA A 9 -7.94 27.15 -6.57
C ALA A 9 -6.60 26.67 -5.99
N ARG A 10 -5.49 27.34 -6.32
CA ARG A 10 -4.16 27.03 -5.76
C ARG A 10 -4.09 27.22 -4.25
N ALA A 11 -4.66 28.31 -3.73
CA ALA A 11 -4.73 28.54 -2.29
C ALA A 11 -5.54 27.46 -1.57
N ARG A 12 -6.66 27.01 -2.17
CA ARG A 12 -7.45 25.90 -1.64
C ARG A 12 -6.67 24.59 -1.63
N GLU A 13 -5.98 24.27 -2.72
CA GLU A 13 -5.14 23.07 -2.83
C GLU A 13 -4.02 23.07 -1.80
N GLN A 14 -3.32 24.21 -1.63
CA GLN A 14 -2.29 24.36 -0.60
C GLN A 14 -2.87 24.14 0.80
N THR A 15 -4.05 24.70 1.08
CA THR A 15 -4.71 24.50 2.38
C THR A 15 -5.06 23.03 2.62
N MET A 16 -5.53 22.30 1.61
CA MET A 16 -5.76 20.85 1.72
C MET A 16 -4.47 20.08 2.01
N ARG A 17 -3.37 20.41 1.32
CA ARG A 17 -2.05 19.81 1.58
C ARG A 17 -1.59 20.06 3.01
N ASP A 18 -1.77 21.28 3.51
CA ASP A 18 -1.42 21.61 4.90
C ASP A 18 -2.28 20.87 5.92
N ILE A 19 -3.58 20.68 5.66
CA ILE A 19 -4.47 19.87 6.51
C ILE A 19 -3.99 18.42 6.57
N VAL A 20 -3.68 17.80 5.42
CA VAL A 20 -3.19 16.41 5.36
C VAL A 20 -1.84 16.30 6.07
N ARG A 21 -0.89 17.19 5.78
CA ARG A 21 0.45 17.20 6.39
C ARG A 21 0.39 17.31 7.91
N VAL A 22 -0.38 18.25 8.46
CA VAL A 22 -0.55 18.37 9.92
C VAL A 22 -1.34 17.21 10.48
N GLY A 23 -2.32 16.69 9.75
CA GLY A 23 -3.04 15.46 10.11
C GLY A 23 -2.10 14.25 10.27
N ARG A 24 -1.09 14.09 9.39
CA ARG A 24 -0.05 13.07 9.53
C ARG A 24 0.82 13.28 10.76
N THR A 25 1.16 14.54 11.08
CA THR A 25 1.88 14.85 12.33
C THR A 25 1.07 14.42 13.54
N HIS A 26 -0.23 14.76 13.62
CA HIS A 26 -1.10 14.35 14.73
C HIS A 26 -1.30 12.83 14.77
N LEU A 27 -1.38 12.17 13.61
CA LEU A 27 -1.44 10.72 13.53
C LEU A 27 -0.19 10.08 14.16
N ALA A 28 1.00 10.63 13.89
CA ALA A 28 2.25 10.14 14.43
C ALA A 28 2.45 10.41 15.93
N THR A 29 1.96 11.55 16.43
CA THR A 29 2.12 11.93 17.84
C THR A 29 1.03 11.37 18.75
N ASP A 30 -0.21 11.39 18.29
CA ASP A 30 -1.40 11.16 19.13
C ASP A 30 -2.24 9.95 18.68
N GLY A 31 -1.98 9.43 17.48
CA GLY A 31 -2.71 8.31 16.90
C GLY A 31 -4.09 8.68 16.33
N ALA A 32 -4.67 7.74 15.58
CA ALA A 32 -5.91 7.97 14.85
C ALA A 32 -7.11 8.36 15.75
N ALA A 33 -7.16 7.82 16.98
CA ALA A 33 -8.24 8.09 17.93
C ALA A 33 -8.29 9.56 18.37
N ALA A 34 -7.14 10.22 18.47
CA ALA A 34 -7.02 11.59 18.98
C ALA A 34 -7.11 12.68 17.87
N LEU A 35 -7.19 12.29 16.59
CA LEU A 35 -7.28 13.23 15.48
C LEU A 35 -8.41 14.24 15.65
N SER A 36 -8.07 15.53 15.50
CA SER A 36 -9.00 16.63 15.73
C SER A 36 -8.83 17.73 14.69
N LEU A 37 -9.89 17.95 13.89
CA LEU A 37 -9.94 19.06 12.93
C LEU A 37 -9.73 20.43 13.60
N ARG A 38 -10.16 20.58 14.84
CA ARG A 38 -9.99 21.84 15.59
C ARG A 38 -8.53 22.05 15.98
N ALA A 39 -7.82 20.98 16.34
CA ALA A 39 -6.39 21.05 16.63
C ALA A 39 -5.60 21.37 15.36
N ILE A 40 -5.88 20.65 14.27
CA ILE A 40 -5.26 20.92 12.95
C ILE A 40 -5.49 22.37 12.52
N ALA A 41 -6.71 22.87 12.64
CA ALA A 41 -7.04 24.26 12.28
C ALA A 41 -6.14 25.26 13.01
N ARG A 42 -5.92 25.07 14.32
CA ARG A 42 -5.04 25.96 15.10
C ARG A 42 -3.60 25.93 14.59
N ASP A 43 -3.08 24.74 14.29
CA ASP A 43 -1.70 24.54 13.89
C ASP A 43 -1.39 25.14 12.50
N ILE A 44 -2.39 25.23 11.62
CA ILE A 44 -2.27 25.90 10.31
C ILE A 44 -2.82 27.34 10.30
N GLY A 45 -3.12 27.91 11.47
CA GLY A 45 -3.58 29.30 11.60
C GLY A 45 -4.99 29.59 11.10
N LEU A 46 -5.84 28.57 10.97
CA LEU A 46 -7.25 28.70 10.62
C LEU A 46 -8.16 28.78 11.85
N VAL A 47 -9.26 29.51 11.69
CA VAL A 47 -10.38 29.45 12.64
C VAL A 47 -11.00 28.05 12.60
N SER A 48 -11.35 27.50 13.76
CA SER A 48 -11.92 26.14 13.87
C SER A 48 -13.15 25.89 12.99
N SER A 49 -13.98 26.89 12.68
CA SER A 49 -15.13 26.74 11.77
C SER A 49 -14.72 26.76 10.30
N ALA A 50 -13.57 27.35 9.96
CA ALA A 50 -13.09 27.46 8.59
C ALA A 50 -12.60 26.12 8.02
N VAL A 51 -12.03 25.24 8.85
CA VAL A 51 -11.52 23.93 8.42
C VAL A 51 -12.62 23.03 7.86
N TYR A 52 -13.85 23.16 8.38
CA TYR A 52 -15.01 22.39 7.92
C TYR A 52 -15.46 22.74 6.49
N ARG A 53 -14.95 23.82 5.89
CA ARG A 53 -15.14 24.11 4.45
C ARG A 53 -14.18 23.31 3.55
N TYR A 54 -13.26 22.56 4.14
CA TYR A 54 -12.24 21.76 3.47
C TYR A 54 -12.43 20.29 3.80
N VAL A 55 -12.66 19.97 5.07
CA VAL A 55 -12.79 18.60 5.57
C VAL A 55 -13.99 18.52 6.51
N GLU A 56 -15.02 17.78 6.10
CA GLU A 56 -16.36 17.84 6.71
C GLU A 56 -16.42 17.18 8.09
N SER A 57 -15.54 16.21 8.35
CA SER A 57 -15.57 15.43 9.58
C SER A 57 -14.20 14.80 9.88
N ARG A 58 -14.09 14.19 11.07
CA ARG A 58 -12.93 13.36 11.42
C ARG A 58 -12.77 12.17 10.47
N ASP A 59 -13.87 11.56 10.03
CA ASP A 59 -13.84 10.41 9.14
C ASP A 59 -13.43 10.82 7.72
N GLU A 60 -13.80 12.03 7.30
CA GLU A 60 -13.29 12.61 6.06
C GLU A 60 -11.78 12.87 6.16
N LEU A 61 -11.29 13.38 7.29
CA LEU A 61 -9.84 13.52 7.53
C LEU A 61 -9.11 12.16 7.46
N LEU A 62 -9.65 11.13 8.12
CA LEU A 62 -9.09 9.78 8.08
C LEU A 62 -9.05 9.25 6.63
N THR A 63 -10.12 9.47 5.87
CA THR A 63 -10.17 9.07 4.46
C THR A 63 -9.10 9.77 3.63
N LEU A 64 -8.89 11.06 3.84
CA LEU A 64 -7.82 11.81 3.16
C LEU A 64 -6.44 11.28 3.53
N LEU A 65 -6.19 10.96 4.81
CA LEU A 65 -4.92 10.37 5.27
C LEU A 65 -4.71 8.96 4.72
N VAL A 66 -5.77 8.15 4.59
CA VAL A 66 -5.71 6.82 3.98
C VAL A 66 -5.35 6.91 2.50
N ILE A 67 -6.00 7.82 1.75
CA ILE A 67 -5.70 8.04 0.33
C ILE A 67 -4.26 8.52 0.16
N ASP A 68 -3.86 9.54 0.93
CA ASP A 68 -2.50 10.09 0.89
C ASP A 68 -1.44 9.03 1.21
N GLY A 69 -1.66 8.20 2.24
CA GLY A 69 -0.77 7.09 2.57
C GLY A 69 -0.67 6.02 1.48
N TYR A 70 -1.79 5.66 0.85
CA TYR A 70 -1.78 4.71 -0.27
C TYR A 70 -1.11 5.29 -1.51
N ASP A 71 -1.34 6.56 -1.82
CA ASP A 71 -0.72 7.21 -2.97
C ASP A 71 0.79 7.35 -2.78
N GLU A 72 1.25 7.75 -1.60
CA GLU A 72 2.67 7.85 -1.28
C GLU A 72 3.38 6.48 -1.35
N LEU A 73 2.75 5.43 -0.81
CA LEU A 73 3.26 4.06 -0.92
C LEU A 73 3.31 3.59 -2.38
N GLY A 74 2.24 3.86 -3.15
CA GLY A 74 2.18 3.51 -4.57
C GLY A 74 3.27 4.23 -5.37
N ASP A 75 3.48 5.51 -5.12
CA ASP A 75 4.52 6.32 -5.79
C ASP A 75 5.93 5.80 -5.47
N ALA A 76 6.18 5.40 -4.21
CA ALA A 76 7.45 4.80 -3.81
C ALA A 76 7.72 3.47 -4.53
N VAL A 77 6.68 2.64 -4.69
CA VAL A 77 6.76 1.36 -5.42
C VAL A 77 6.99 1.59 -6.91
N ASP A 78 6.24 2.49 -7.53
CA ASP A 78 6.37 2.81 -8.95
C ASP A 78 7.78 3.35 -9.26
N ALA A 79 8.31 4.23 -8.42
CA ALA A 79 9.67 4.76 -8.56
C ALA A 79 10.74 3.67 -8.43
N ALA A 80 10.60 2.75 -7.47
CA ALA A 80 11.54 1.66 -7.26
C ALA A 80 11.52 0.64 -8.41
N VAL A 81 10.36 0.37 -8.97
CA VAL A 81 10.20 -0.56 -10.10
C VAL A 81 10.71 0.06 -11.41
N ALA A 82 10.52 1.37 -11.61
CA ALA A 82 10.90 2.08 -12.84
C ALA A 82 12.41 2.06 -13.12
N VAL A 83 13.25 1.91 -12.09
CA VAL A 83 14.72 1.86 -12.25
C VAL A 83 15.26 0.45 -12.51
N VAL A 84 14.41 -0.57 -12.47
CA VAL A 84 14.79 -1.97 -12.74
C VAL A 84 14.43 -2.35 -14.18
N PRO A 85 15.33 -3.00 -14.94
CA PRO A 85 15.06 -3.43 -16.31
C PRO A 85 13.75 -4.21 -16.44
N GLU A 86 13.01 -3.97 -17.51
CA GLU A 86 11.67 -4.57 -17.72
C GLU A 86 11.71 -6.11 -17.74
N GLY A 87 12.77 -6.71 -18.29
CA GLY A 87 12.96 -8.17 -18.30
C GLY A 87 13.52 -8.77 -17.01
N ASP A 88 13.83 -7.97 -15.99
CA ASP A 88 14.29 -8.46 -14.68
C ASP A 88 13.09 -8.58 -13.71
N HIS A 89 12.20 -9.53 -13.97
CA HIS A 89 10.97 -9.72 -13.18
C HIS A 89 11.25 -9.98 -11.70
N ALA A 90 12.25 -10.82 -11.40
CA ALA A 90 12.68 -11.08 -10.04
C ALA A 90 13.22 -9.82 -9.36
N GLY A 91 14.03 -9.02 -10.06
CA GLY A 91 14.51 -7.73 -9.57
C GLY A 91 13.39 -6.73 -9.30
N ARG A 92 12.40 -6.65 -10.19
CA ARG A 92 11.23 -5.76 -10.04
C ARG A 92 10.39 -6.15 -8.84
N LEU A 93 10.16 -7.45 -8.65
CA LEU A 93 9.45 -7.98 -7.49
C LEU A 93 10.19 -7.67 -6.17
N ARG A 94 11.52 -7.84 -6.13
CA ARG A 94 12.31 -7.41 -4.97
C ARG A 94 12.23 -5.90 -4.74
N ALA A 95 12.23 -5.11 -5.81
CA ALA A 95 12.10 -3.66 -5.71
C ALA A 95 10.76 -3.25 -5.09
N VAL A 96 9.65 -3.92 -5.43
CA VAL A 96 8.36 -3.72 -4.75
C VAL A 96 8.50 -3.99 -3.26
N GLY A 97 8.97 -5.20 -2.87
CA GLY A 97 9.08 -5.57 -1.46
C GLY A 97 9.96 -4.61 -0.64
N ARG A 98 11.12 -4.22 -1.21
CA ARG A 98 12.03 -3.26 -0.59
C ARG A 98 11.42 -1.87 -0.44
N ALA A 99 10.71 -1.39 -1.46
CA ALA A 99 10.06 -0.09 -1.43
C ALA A 99 8.96 -0.04 -0.35
N VAL A 100 8.11 -1.08 -0.29
CA VAL A 100 7.08 -1.19 0.77
C VAL A 100 7.72 -1.20 2.15
N ARG A 101 8.78 -1.99 2.36
CA ARG A 101 9.48 -2.04 3.66
C ARG A 101 10.11 -0.70 4.02
N ALA A 102 10.83 -0.07 3.09
CA ALA A 102 11.49 1.20 3.32
C ALA A 102 10.49 2.30 3.68
N TRP A 103 9.38 2.39 2.94
CA TRP A 103 8.30 3.33 3.25
C TRP A 103 7.65 3.05 4.61
N ALA A 104 7.34 1.78 4.89
CA ALA A 104 6.69 1.38 6.14
C ALA A 104 7.54 1.72 7.39
N LEU A 105 8.85 1.58 7.30
CA LEU A 105 9.78 1.94 8.38
C LEU A 105 9.99 3.45 8.52
N ALA A 106 9.88 4.20 7.41
CA ALA A 106 9.95 5.66 7.43
C ALA A 106 8.66 6.30 7.96
N GLU A 107 7.50 5.70 7.67
CA GLU A 107 6.17 6.23 7.98
C GLU A 107 5.34 5.26 8.84
N PRO A 108 5.81 4.85 10.04
CA PRO A 108 5.18 3.77 10.81
C PRO A 108 3.76 4.10 11.28
N ALA A 109 3.44 5.36 11.54
CA ALA A 109 2.10 5.78 11.94
C ALA A 109 1.09 5.72 10.78
N THR A 110 1.52 6.11 9.57
CA THR A 110 0.72 5.97 8.35
C THR A 110 0.58 4.50 7.98
N TYR A 111 1.65 3.71 8.09
CA TYR A 111 1.59 2.25 7.92
C TYR A 111 0.57 1.61 8.88
N ALA A 112 0.57 2.01 10.15
CA ALA A 112 -0.39 1.54 11.14
C ALA A 112 -1.85 1.92 10.79
N LEU A 113 -2.07 3.09 10.20
CA LEU A 113 -3.40 3.49 9.72
C LEU A 113 -3.90 2.61 8.57
N LEU A 114 -3.00 2.18 7.67
CA LEU A 114 -3.36 1.37 6.50
C LEU A 114 -3.46 -0.13 6.81
N PHE A 115 -2.52 -0.67 7.58
CA PHE A 115 -2.32 -2.13 7.74
C PHE A 115 -2.32 -2.59 9.20
N GLY A 116 -2.57 -1.68 10.15
CA GLY A 116 -2.66 -1.99 11.58
C GLY A 116 -4.11 -2.25 12.05
N SER A 117 -4.34 -2.00 13.34
CA SER A 117 -5.66 -2.15 13.94
C SER A 117 -6.68 -1.19 13.32
N PRO A 118 -7.89 -1.66 12.94
CA PRO A 118 -8.94 -0.79 12.44
C PRO A 118 -9.26 0.33 13.43
N VAL A 119 -9.52 1.54 12.91
CA VAL A 119 -9.93 2.68 13.73
C VAL A 119 -11.39 2.49 14.15
N PRO A 120 -11.71 2.42 15.45
CA PRO A 120 -13.08 2.19 15.91
C PRO A 120 -14.07 3.24 15.36
N GLY A 121 -15.18 2.76 14.80
CA GLY A 121 -16.25 3.61 14.26
C GLY A 121 -15.96 4.21 12.88
N TYR A 122 -14.79 3.98 12.30
CA TYR A 122 -14.43 4.45 10.96
C TYR A 122 -14.52 3.31 9.94
N HIS A 123 -15.15 3.59 8.80
CA HIS A 123 -15.19 2.70 7.65
C HIS A 123 -14.74 3.47 6.41
N ALA A 124 -13.63 3.04 5.82
CA ALA A 124 -13.09 3.69 4.63
C ALA A 124 -14.03 3.53 3.42
N PRO A 125 -14.40 4.61 2.73
CA PRO A 125 -15.26 4.55 1.55
C PRO A 125 -14.53 3.90 0.37
N SER A 126 -14.92 2.66 0.04
CA SER A 126 -14.26 1.82 -0.96
C SER A 126 -14.12 2.47 -2.33
N GLU A 127 -15.08 3.28 -2.75
CA GLU A 127 -15.12 4.02 -4.00
C GLU A 127 -14.01 5.07 -4.13
N ARG A 128 -13.42 5.48 -3.00
CA ARG A 128 -12.29 6.42 -2.95
C ARG A 128 -10.97 5.74 -2.60
N THR A 129 -10.99 4.68 -1.80
CA THR A 129 -9.76 4.06 -1.28
C THR A 129 -9.31 2.83 -2.06
N THR A 130 -10.17 2.17 -2.84
CA THR A 130 -9.79 0.96 -3.60
C THR A 130 -8.77 1.25 -4.69
N GLY A 131 -8.90 2.36 -5.42
CA GLY A 131 -7.97 2.73 -6.48
C GLY A 131 -6.54 2.89 -5.94
N PRO A 132 -6.31 3.82 -5.00
CA PRO A 132 -5.01 3.97 -4.34
C PRO A 132 -4.56 2.69 -3.63
N GLY A 133 -5.46 2.04 -2.89
CA GLY A 133 -5.15 0.88 -2.07
C GLY A 133 -4.75 -0.39 -2.82
N THR A 134 -5.04 -0.47 -4.12
CA THR A 134 -4.68 -1.63 -4.95
C THR A 134 -3.42 -1.43 -5.79
N ARG A 135 -2.75 -0.27 -5.72
CA ARG A 135 -1.56 0.02 -6.54
C ARG A 135 -0.43 -1.00 -6.38
N VAL A 136 -0.08 -1.35 -5.14
CA VAL A 136 1.04 -2.28 -4.88
C VAL A 136 0.72 -3.71 -5.34
N ILE A 137 -0.48 -4.23 -5.06
CA ILE A 137 -0.88 -5.55 -5.55
C ILE A 137 -1.03 -5.55 -7.08
N GLY A 138 -1.47 -4.44 -7.68
CA GLY A 138 -1.50 -4.25 -9.12
C GLY A 138 -0.10 -4.32 -9.74
N ALA A 139 0.89 -3.68 -9.12
CA ALA A 139 2.29 -3.75 -9.56
C ALA A 139 2.83 -5.19 -9.51
N LEU A 140 2.57 -5.93 -8.43
CA LEU A 140 2.95 -7.34 -8.34
C LEU A 140 2.27 -8.18 -9.42
N ILE A 141 0.95 -8.01 -9.61
CA ILE A 141 0.18 -8.68 -10.66
C ILE A 141 0.81 -8.44 -12.03
N ALA A 142 1.11 -7.18 -12.36
CA ALA A 142 1.73 -6.83 -13.63
C ALA A 142 3.09 -7.52 -13.83
N ILE A 143 3.91 -7.62 -12.78
CA ILE A 143 5.24 -8.26 -12.86
C ILE A 143 5.11 -9.76 -13.16
N TRP A 144 4.36 -10.52 -12.35
CA TRP A 144 4.29 -11.97 -12.56
C TRP A 144 3.43 -12.36 -13.77
N GLU A 145 2.47 -11.53 -14.18
CA GLU A 145 1.72 -11.73 -15.43
C GLU A 145 2.63 -11.53 -16.65
N ALA A 146 3.49 -10.50 -16.64
CA ALA A 146 4.47 -10.29 -17.69
C ALA A 146 5.47 -11.47 -17.78
N ALA A 147 5.95 -11.94 -16.63
CA ALA A 147 6.84 -13.10 -16.55
C ALA A 147 6.17 -14.41 -17.02
N TRP A 148 4.86 -14.55 -16.78
CA TRP A 148 4.08 -15.66 -17.31
C TRP A 148 3.96 -15.59 -18.83
N LEU A 149 3.63 -14.42 -19.37
CA LEU A 149 3.41 -14.21 -20.80
C LEU A 149 4.68 -14.39 -21.65
N ASP A 150 5.85 -14.04 -21.12
CA ASP A 150 7.13 -14.24 -21.81
C ASP A 150 7.79 -15.61 -21.53
N GLY A 151 7.18 -16.42 -20.66
CA GLY A 151 7.62 -17.78 -20.35
C GLY A 151 8.81 -17.89 -19.39
N SER A 152 9.23 -16.78 -18.78
CA SER A 152 10.27 -16.75 -17.74
C SER A 152 9.79 -17.29 -16.39
N LEU A 153 8.49 -17.26 -16.14
CA LEU A 153 7.85 -17.83 -14.96
C LEU A 153 7.17 -19.15 -15.30
N ARG A 154 7.41 -20.18 -14.48
CA ARG A 154 6.72 -21.47 -14.59
C ARG A 154 6.16 -21.89 -13.25
N VAL A 155 4.92 -22.39 -13.28
CA VAL A 155 4.23 -22.89 -12.10
C VAL A 155 3.63 -24.26 -12.40
N ASP A 156 3.62 -25.14 -11.41
CA ASP A 156 2.84 -26.37 -11.48
C ASP A 156 1.35 -26.02 -11.41
N GLU A 157 0.61 -26.34 -12.48
CA GLU A 157 -0.83 -26.11 -12.63
C GLU A 157 -1.70 -27.15 -11.91
N GLY A 158 -1.12 -27.91 -10.97
CA GLY A 158 -1.83 -28.84 -10.11
C GLY A 158 -3.16 -28.29 -9.56
N ALA A 159 -4.15 -29.17 -9.46
CA ALA A 159 -5.52 -28.77 -9.14
C ALA A 159 -5.62 -28.02 -7.81
N ILE A 160 -6.19 -26.80 -7.83
CA ILE A 160 -6.44 -26.02 -6.62
C ILE A 160 -7.64 -26.60 -5.86
N ALA A 161 -7.36 -27.14 -4.68
CA ALA A 161 -8.36 -27.64 -3.75
C ALA A 161 -8.61 -26.62 -2.62
N PRO A 162 -9.86 -26.46 -2.18
CA PRO A 162 -11.10 -27.08 -2.68
C PRO A 162 -11.63 -26.40 -3.96
N ARG A 163 -12.45 -27.11 -4.77
CA ARG A 163 -13.02 -26.59 -6.05
C ARG A 163 -13.68 -25.20 -5.95
N ARG A 164 -14.26 -24.86 -4.80
CA ARG A 164 -14.83 -23.52 -4.56
C ARG A 164 -13.78 -22.42 -4.70
N LEU A 165 -12.57 -22.65 -4.20
CA LEU A 165 -11.45 -21.71 -4.27
C LEU A 165 -11.02 -21.47 -5.73
N SER A 166 -10.91 -22.52 -6.55
CA SER A 166 -10.63 -22.35 -7.98
C SER A 166 -11.69 -21.49 -8.68
N ARG A 167 -12.98 -21.62 -8.33
CA ARG A 167 -14.03 -20.73 -8.89
C ARG A 167 -13.84 -19.27 -8.47
N ASP A 168 -13.44 -19.03 -7.22
CA ASP A 168 -13.18 -17.68 -6.71
C ASP A 168 -11.95 -17.08 -7.41
N LEU A 169 -10.86 -17.83 -7.57
CA LEU A 169 -9.66 -17.41 -8.29
C LEU A 169 -9.94 -17.14 -9.77
N ALA A 170 -10.72 -18.00 -10.44
CA ALA A 170 -11.12 -17.79 -11.82
C ALA A 170 -11.97 -16.51 -11.98
N ARG A 171 -12.79 -16.14 -10.98
CA ARG A 171 -13.52 -14.86 -11.00
C ARG A 171 -12.56 -13.68 -10.90
N ILE A 172 -11.65 -13.71 -9.92
CA ILE A 172 -10.64 -12.67 -9.72
C ILE A 172 -9.82 -12.46 -10.99
N ARG A 173 -9.39 -13.55 -11.63
CA ARG A 173 -8.64 -13.49 -12.89
C ARG A 173 -9.41 -12.77 -13.99
N ARG A 174 -10.69 -13.10 -14.18
CA ARG A 174 -11.53 -12.44 -15.21
C ARG A 174 -11.73 -10.96 -14.92
N GLU A 175 -11.97 -10.60 -13.67
CA GLU A 175 -12.17 -9.21 -13.25
C GLU A 175 -10.90 -8.37 -13.41
N ALA A 176 -9.73 -8.97 -13.15
CA ALA A 176 -8.43 -8.31 -13.25
C ALA A 176 -7.73 -8.46 -14.61
N GLY A 177 -8.32 -9.21 -15.56
CA GLY A 177 -7.71 -9.44 -16.89
C GLY A 177 -6.45 -10.31 -16.87
N ILE A 178 -6.32 -11.20 -15.90
CA ILE A 178 -5.14 -12.05 -15.67
C ILE A 178 -5.21 -13.33 -16.50
N THR A 179 -4.19 -13.61 -17.31
CA THR A 179 -4.11 -14.84 -18.11
C THR A 179 -3.46 -15.99 -17.36
N ALA A 180 -2.53 -15.72 -16.43
CA ALA A 180 -1.85 -16.74 -15.64
C ALA A 180 -2.82 -17.69 -14.92
N PRO A 181 -2.43 -18.96 -14.67
CA PRO A 181 -3.30 -19.97 -14.08
C PRO A 181 -3.68 -19.64 -12.62
N ASP A 182 -4.78 -20.25 -12.14
CA ASP A 182 -5.28 -20.10 -10.76
C ASP A 182 -4.17 -20.36 -9.71
N ALA A 183 -3.28 -21.31 -10.00
CA ALA A 183 -2.14 -21.63 -9.14
C ALA A 183 -1.19 -20.46 -8.94
N LEU A 184 -0.92 -19.67 -9.98
CA LEU A 184 -0.08 -18.48 -9.86
C LEU A 184 -0.77 -17.39 -9.05
N VAL A 185 -2.07 -17.18 -9.26
CA VAL A 185 -2.85 -16.20 -8.49
C VAL A 185 -2.83 -16.54 -7.00
N ALA A 186 -3.02 -17.82 -6.65
CA ALA A 186 -2.96 -18.27 -5.26
C ALA A 186 -1.57 -18.05 -4.63
N ARG A 187 -0.48 -18.35 -5.37
CA ARG A 187 0.90 -18.10 -4.94
C ARG A 187 1.18 -16.60 -4.80
N GLY A 188 0.69 -15.77 -5.72
CA GLY A 188 0.78 -14.31 -5.66
C GLY A 188 0.06 -13.73 -4.44
N MET A 189 -1.11 -14.27 -4.08
CA MET A 189 -1.81 -13.90 -2.84
C MET A 189 -1.01 -14.26 -1.59
N LEU A 190 -0.37 -15.44 -1.56
CA LEU A 190 0.52 -15.84 -0.47
C LEU A 190 1.72 -14.89 -0.38
N MET A 191 2.35 -14.58 -1.51
CA MET A 191 3.44 -13.61 -1.57
C MET A 191 3.03 -12.25 -1.01
N TRP A 192 1.90 -11.71 -1.47
CA TRP A 192 1.35 -10.45 -0.99
C TRP A 192 1.16 -10.47 0.53
N ALA A 193 0.48 -11.50 1.04
CA ALA A 193 0.25 -11.65 2.48
C ALA A 193 1.56 -11.79 3.27
N ALA A 194 2.53 -12.53 2.75
CA ALA A 194 3.82 -12.75 3.40
C ALA A 194 4.67 -11.49 3.45
N VAL A 195 4.73 -10.69 2.38
CA VAL A 195 5.46 -9.41 2.34
C VAL A 195 4.92 -8.47 3.43
N PHE A 196 3.61 -8.23 3.45
CA PHE A 196 3.00 -7.36 4.45
C PHE A 196 3.05 -7.95 5.86
N GLY A 197 2.96 -9.27 6.00
CA GLY A 197 3.14 -9.94 7.29
C GLY A 197 4.53 -9.73 7.89
N CYS A 198 5.58 -9.91 7.08
CA CYS A 198 6.96 -9.69 7.52
C CYS A 198 7.21 -8.22 7.90
N ILE A 199 6.73 -7.28 7.07
CA ILE A 199 6.88 -5.85 7.32
C ILE A 199 6.12 -5.43 8.57
N SER A 200 4.88 -5.90 8.75
CA SER A 200 4.09 -5.62 9.96
C SER A 200 4.76 -6.15 11.22
N PHE A 201 5.39 -7.32 11.18
CA PHE A 201 6.11 -7.86 12.34
C PHE A 201 7.32 -6.99 12.72
N GLU A 202 8.00 -6.42 11.74
CA GLU A 202 9.09 -5.48 11.98
C GLU A 202 8.57 -4.13 12.51
N VAL A 203 7.65 -3.49 11.78
CA VAL A 203 7.12 -2.16 12.09
C VAL A 203 6.44 -2.13 13.47
N PHE A 204 5.71 -3.19 13.81
CA PHE A 204 5.00 -3.29 15.09
C PHE A 204 5.82 -4.00 16.19
N GLY A 205 7.13 -4.19 15.97
CA GLY A 205 8.06 -4.66 17.00
C GLY A 205 7.85 -6.11 17.46
N GLN A 206 7.20 -6.96 16.67
CA GLN A 206 6.92 -8.36 17.02
C GLN A 206 8.18 -9.23 17.09
N TYR A 207 9.24 -8.86 16.37
CA TYR A 207 10.53 -9.53 16.50
C TYR A 207 11.22 -9.21 17.83
N GLY A 208 10.90 -8.09 18.49
CA GLY A 208 11.66 -7.59 19.65
C GLY A 208 13.01 -6.97 19.26
N ALA A 209 13.60 -6.21 20.19
CA ALA A 209 14.80 -5.39 19.91
C ALA A 209 16.09 -6.21 19.68
N ASP A 210 16.21 -7.36 20.34
CA ASP A 210 17.48 -8.11 20.41
C ASP A 210 17.46 -9.44 19.63
N THR A 211 16.33 -9.80 19.01
CA THR A 211 16.19 -11.08 18.30
C THR A 211 16.98 -11.12 17.00
N LEU A 212 17.05 -10.00 16.28
CA LEU A 212 17.72 -9.87 14.98
C LEU A 212 18.66 -8.68 15.00
N THR A 213 19.93 -8.89 14.68
CA THR A 213 20.91 -7.78 14.56
C THR A 213 20.56 -6.84 13.41
N GLN A 214 20.05 -7.39 12.30
CA GLN A 214 19.62 -6.65 11.11
C GLN A 214 18.35 -7.31 10.55
N PRO A 215 17.14 -6.84 10.93
CA PRO A 215 15.88 -7.38 10.41
C PRO A 215 15.78 -7.35 8.88
N GLY A 216 16.46 -6.41 8.22
CA GLY A 216 16.54 -6.31 6.77
C GLY A 216 17.16 -7.53 6.10
N ASP A 217 18.13 -8.19 6.71
CA ASP A 217 18.77 -9.38 6.14
C ASP A 217 17.79 -10.57 6.07
N LEU A 218 16.95 -10.72 7.11
CA LEU A 218 15.88 -11.71 7.13
C LEU A 218 14.84 -11.39 6.05
N PHE A 219 14.47 -10.10 5.89
CA PHE A 219 13.53 -9.69 4.86
C PHE A 219 14.06 -9.97 3.44
N GLU A 220 15.34 -9.70 3.16
CA GLU A 220 15.97 -10.05 1.89
C GLU A 220 15.98 -11.55 1.63
N HIS A 221 16.20 -12.37 2.67
CA HIS A 221 16.07 -13.82 2.57
C HIS A 221 14.63 -14.23 2.23
N HIS A 222 13.62 -13.67 2.91
CA HIS A 222 12.22 -13.94 2.61
C HIS A 222 11.82 -13.53 1.19
N LEU A 223 12.32 -12.40 0.67
CA LEU A 223 12.04 -12.02 -0.72
C LEU A 223 12.49 -13.10 -1.70
N ARG A 224 13.69 -13.66 -1.54
CA ARG A 224 14.18 -14.77 -2.38
C ARG A 224 13.30 -16.02 -2.28
N VAL A 225 12.88 -16.38 -1.06
CA VAL A 225 11.95 -17.51 -0.85
C VAL A 225 10.61 -17.24 -1.55
N LEU A 226 10.10 -16.01 -1.50
CA LEU A 226 8.83 -15.66 -2.12
C LEU A 226 8.90 -15.57 -3.65
N GLU A 227 10.06 -15.24 -4.21
CA GLU A 227 10.32 -15.37 -5.66
C GLU A 227 10.13 -16.82 -6.11
N GLU A 228 10.74 -17.78 -5.40
CA GLU A 228 10.61 -19.21 -5.71
C GLU A 228 9.14 -19.68 -5.58
N VAL A 229 8.40 -19.16 -4.58
CA VAL A 229 6.97 -19.46 -4.40
C VAL A 229 6.16 -19.09 -5.63
N VAL A 230 6.44 -17.94 -6.26
CA VAL A 230 5.74 -17.52 -7.49
C VAL A 230 6.34 -18.11 -8.76
N GLY A 231 7.45 -18.86 -8.67
CA GLY A 231 8.08 -19.52 -9.82
C GLY A 231 9.08 -18.63 -10.56
N LEU A 232 9.62 -17.62 -9.88
CA LEU A 232 10.76 -16.82 -10.33
C LEU A 232 11.99 -17.30 -9.56
N GLY A 233 12.91 -18.01 -10.24
CA GLY A 233 14.10 -18.59 -9.59
C GLY A 233 14.69 -19.74 -10.38
#